data_AF-A0A8X7N8U7-F1
#
_entry.id   AF-A0A8X7N8U7-F1
#
_cell.length_a   1.000
_cell.length_b   1.000
_cell.length_c   1.000
_cell.angle_alpha   90.00
_cell.angle_beta   90.00
_cell.angle_gamma   90.00
#
_symmetry.space_group_name_H-M   'P 1'
#
loop_
_entity.id
_entity.type
_entity.pdbx_description
1 polymer ?
#
loop_
_entity_poly.entity_id
_entity_poly.type
_entity_poly.pdbx_seq_one_letter_code
_entity_poly.pdbx_strand_id
1 'polypeptide(L)'
;MSTPLTASAYALYMSAKGKKETPAQLRSLFATTATPLYYSPAVKVLDTVAQQGGGLWNVARAIASTSRVWPDRLNLNDTEFFNSTRKLTVTNVGPSPQTIHVGHMPAGTVYTRGAGEWNDGGNLIPQNKDQATVTATPSQFTVAPGQSKTVTVTFKAPKSNQETMPLFSGYITFKSNEHSDNLNVPYLGVAAKMSELPVISKNAEDSLPAIVDPTSQGPVKGSATYNLRTEDQQPIFQYALQAGSALATVDLVYANLTTATSFRRDSAQSSHLNNSAVDVPAGAIVGNLDTEAWIPRSYDQPMTVDITEKMYDDRGGSKTIQDGEYRVLLRVLKLRGNPNDPKDFESFLSNKFVVKRK
;
A
#
# COMPACT_ATOMS: atom_id res chain seq x y z
N MET A 1 -5.81 23.80 2.91
CA MET A 1 -6.89 24.62 2.32
C MET A 1 -7.94 23.82 1.53
N SER A 2 -7.61 22.68 0.90
CA SER A 2 -8.60 21.92 0.08
C SER A 2 -9.71 21.23 0.89
N THR A 3 -9.40 20.73 2.09
CA THR A 3 -10.39 20.08 2.98
C THR A 3 -11.55 20.99 3.38
N PRO A 4 -11.34 22.23 3.89
CA PRO A 4 -12.47 23.11 4.19
C PRO A 4 -13.28 23.50 2.93
N LEU A 5 -12.66 23.62 1.75
CA LEU A 5 -13.38 23.85 0.50
C LEU A 5 -14.31 22.67 0.16
N THR A 6 -13.86 21.44 0.40
CA THR A 6 -14.67 20.22 0.25
C THR A 6 -15.88 20.23 1.18
N ALA A 7 -15.69 20.62 2.44
CA ALA A 7 -16.78 20.75 3.41
C ALA A 7 -17.81 21.81 2.95
N SER A 8 -17.35 22.96 2.45
CA SER A 8 -18.22 24.00 1.90
C SER A 8 -19.01 23.53 0.67
N ALA A 9 -18.40 22.72 -0.20
CA ALA A 9 -19.08 22.15 -1.36
C ALA A 9 -20.24 21.22 -0.94
N TYR A 10 -20.02 20.37 0.07
CA TYR A 10 -21.09 19.54 0.64
C TYR A 10 -22.18 20.39 1.28
N ALA A 11 -21.82 21.42 2.05
CA ALA A 11 -22.79 22.30 2.68
C ALA A 11 -23.68 23.02 1.64
N LEU A 12 -23.08 23.51 0.54
CA LEU A 12 -23.81 24.14 -0.55
C LEU A 12 -24.72 23.16 -1.30
N TYR A 13 -24.28 21.92 -1.52
CA TYR A 13 -25.16 20.89 -2.08
C TYR A 13 -26.34 20.60 -1.15
N MET A 14 -26.09 20.45 0.15
CA MET A 14 -27.14 20.15 1.13
C MET A 14 -28.13 21.30 1.30
N SER A 15 -27.69 22.56 1.15
CA SER A 15 -28.62 23.70 1.16
C SER A 15 -29.52 23.73 -0.07
N ALA A 16 -29.00 23.32 -1.24
CA ALA A 16 -29.75 23.29 -2.50
C ALA A 16 -30.66 22.06 -2.67
N LYS A 17 -30.23 20.88 -2.18
CA LYS A 17 -30.90 19.57 -2.44
C LYS A 17 -31.46 18.91 -1.18
N GLY A 18 -31.20 19.47 -0.01
CA GLY A 18 -31.54 18.88 1.28
C GLY A 18 -30.53 17.82 1.74
N LYS A 19 -30.86 17.13 2.84
CA LYS A 19 -29.95 16.24 3.58
C LYS A 19 -30.28 14.75 3.44
N LYS A 20 -30.93 14.35 2.35
CA LYS A 20 -31.39 12.95 2.15
C LYS A 20 -30.27 12.00 1.75
N GLU A 21 -29.26 12.48 1.02
CA GLU A 21 -28.12 11.66 0.59
C GLU A 21 -27.21 11.33 1.80
N THR A 22 -26.82 10.07 1.92
CA THR A 22 -25.86 9.61 2.93
C THR A 22 -24.45 10.14 2.62
N PRO A 23 -23.52 10.13 3.61
CA PRO A 23 -22.12 10.50 3.37
C PRO A 23 -21.46 9.72 2.21
N ALA A 24 -21.77 8.43 2.07
CA ALA A 24 -21.25 7.60 0.98
C ALA A 24 -21.80 8.01 -0.39
N GLN A 25 -23.11 8.35 -0.47
CA GLN A 25 -23.72 8.84 -1.70
C GLN A 25 -23.22 10.23 -2.08
N LEU A 26 -23.00 11.13 -1.11
CA LEU A 26 -22.39 12.43 -1.37
C LEU A 26 -20.97 12.29 -1.91
N ARG A 27 -20.15 11.43 -1.28
CA ARG A 27 -18.81 11.11 -1.77
C ARG A 27 -18.86 10.58 -3.20
N SER A 28 -19.80 9.67 -3.46
CA SER A 28 -20.02 9.10 -4.78
C SER A 28 -20.41 10.14 -5.83
N LEU A 29 -21.37 11.00 -5.50
CA LEU A 29 -21.84 12.07 -6.37
C LEU A 29 -20.68 13.00 -6.73
N PHE A 30 -20.00 13.55 -5.73
CA PHE A 30 -18.95 14.52 -5.97
C PHE A 30 -17.71 13.92 -6.64
N ALA A 31 -17.33 12.68 -6.31
CA ALA A 31 -16.24 12.00 -7.01
C ALA A 31 -16.57 11.78 -8.49
N THR A 32 -17.83 11.50 -8.82
CA THR A 32 -18.22 11.11 -10.18
C THR A 32 -18.68 12.28 -11.05
N THR A 33 -19.10 13.40 -10.46
CA THR A 33 -19.38 14.65 -11.18
C THR A 33 -18.18 15.58 -11.28
N ALA A 34 -17.07 15.23 -10.64
CA ALA A 34 -15.81 15.97 -10.76
C ALA A 34 -15.31 16.02 -12.21
N THR A 35 -14.45 17.00 -12.47
CA THR A 35 -13.83 17.24 -13.77
C THR A 35 -12.38 16.76 -13.72
N PRO A 36 -12.02 15.65 -14.39
CA PRO A 36 -10.64 15.23 -14.55
C PRO A 36 -9.80 16.32 -15.23
N LEU A 37 -8.61 16.56 -14.69
CA LEU A 37 -7.67 17.58 -15.16
C LEU A 37 -6.46 16.94 -15.84
N TYR A 38 -5.87 17.71 -16.75
CA TYR A 38 -4.54 17.43 -17.28
C TYR A 38 -3.48 17.74 -16.21
N TYR A 39 -2.36 17.02 -16.26
CA TYR A 39 -1.25 17.19 -15.34
C TYR A 39 -0.71 18.62 -15.30
N SER A 40 -0.57 19.25 -16.48
CA SER A 40 -0.23 20.67 -16.56
C SER A 40 -0.68 21.26 -17.91
N PRO A 41 -0.67 22.59 -18.08
CA PRO A 41 -0.92 23.20 -19.38
C PRO A 41 0.06 22.76 -20.48
N ALA A 42 1.30 22.43 -20.11
CA ALA A 42 2.35 21.97 -21.02
C ALA A 42 2.23 20.47 -21.33
N VAL A 43 1.86 19.66 -20.34
CA VAL A 43 1.70 18.20 -20.48
C VAL A 43 0.21 17.87 -20.53
N LYS A 44 -0.33 17.79 -21.76
CA LYS A 44 -1.75 17.50 -22.03
C LYS A 44 -2.10 16.01 -21.89
N VAL A 45 -1.57 15.38 -20.85
CA VAL A 45 -1.93 14.03 -20.43
C VAL A 45 -2.78 14.16 -19.17
N LEU A 46 -3.90 13.44 -19.10
CA LEU A 46 -4.74 13.44 -17.90
C LEU A 46 -3.91 12.98 -16.70
N ASP A 47 -4.02 13.71 -15.61
CA ASP A 47 -3.26 13.39 -14.41
C ASP A 47 -3.71 12.05 -13.81
N THR A 48 -2.81 11.35 -13.11
CA THR A 48 -3.12 10.06 -12.52
C THR A 48 -4.22 10.17 -11.46
N VAL A 49 -5.13 9.21 -11.42
CA VAL A 49 -6.17 9.12 -10.36
C VAL A 49 -5.54 9.09 -8.97
N ALA A 50 -4.30 8.62 -8.84
CA ALA A 50 -3.57 8.63 -7.57
C ALA A 50 -3.35 10.05 -7.01
N GLN A 51 -3.23 11.04 -7.89
CA GLN A 51 -2.98 12.43 -7.53
C GLN A 51 -4.27 13.25 -7.45
N GLN A 52 -5.17 13.11 -8.45
CA GLN A 52 -6.38 13.94 -8.54
C GLN A 52 -7.69 13.25 -8.10
N GLY A 53 -7.68 11.94 -7.83
CA GLY A 53 -8.89 11.18 -7.49
C GLY A 53 -9.93 11.23 -8.62
N GLY A 54 -11.14 11.72 -8.31
CA GLY A 54 -12.19 11.97 -9.31
C GLY A 54 -11.96 13.20 -10.20
N GLY A 55 -10.98 14.04 -9.84
CA GLY A 55 -10.68 15.32 -10.47
C GLY A 55 -11.12 16.52 -9.64
N LEU A 56 -11.20 17.68 -10.29
CA LEU A 56 -11.61 18.93 -9.66
C LEU A 56 -13.11 18.92 -9.34
N TRP A 57 -13.44 19.32 -8.12
CA TRP A 57 -14.81 19.40 -7.63
C TRP A 57 -15.67 20.32 -8.49
N ASN A 58 -16.85 19.85 -8.86
CA ASN A 58 -17.82 20.63 -9.63
C ASN A 58 -19.18 20.61 -8.94
N VAL A 59 -19.40 21.60 -8.07
CA VAL A 59 -20.62 21.70 -7.25
C VAL A 59 -21.87 21.94 -8.11
N ALA A 60 -21.74 22.73 -9.17
CA ALA A 60 -22.83 22.99 -10.11
C ALA A 60 -23.31 21.69 -10.78
N ARG A 61 -22.37 20.87 -11.28
CA ARG A 61 -22.70 19.54 -11.82
C ARG A 61 -23.28 18.61 -10.76
N ALA A 62 -22.74 18.60 -9.55
CA ALA A 62 -23.30 17.79 -8.46
C ALA A 62 -24.76 18.14 -8.15
N ILE A 63 -25.10 19.44 -8.06
CA ILE A 63 -26.46 19.92 -7.80
C ILE A 63 -27.41 19.60 -8.96
N ALA A 64 -26.93 19.79 -10.20
CA ALA A 64 -27.70 19.58 -11.42
C ALA A 64 -27.90 18.09 -11.77
N SER A 65 -26.99 17.21 -11.33
CA SER A 65 -27.03 15.81 -11.73
C SER A 65 -28.22 15.04 -11.12
N THR A 66 -28.94 14.39 -12.01
CA THR A 66 -30.02 13.44 -11.78
C THR A 66 -29.59 11.98 -11.93
N SER A 67 -28.33 11.71 -12.23
CA SER A 67 -27.76 10.36 -12.27
C SER A 67 -26.87 10.06 -11.07
N ARG A 68 -26.80 8.80 -10.66
CA ARG A 68 -25.87 8.28 -9.64
C ARG A 68 -25.19 7.03 -10.19
N VAL A 69 -23.93 6.81 -9.83
CA VAL A 69 -23.20 5.58 -10.19
C VAL A 69 -22.50 5.02 -8.96
N TRP A 70 -22.55 3.69 -8.80
CA TRP A 70 -21.91 2.98 -7.71
C TRP A 70 -21.26 1.66 -8.18
N PRO A 71 -20.11 1.23 -7.64
CA PRO A 71 -19.22 1.98 -6.74
C PRO A 71 -18.67 3.26 -7.37
N ASP A 72 -18.25 4.18 -6.52
CA ASP A 72 -17.74 5.50 -6.93
C ASP A 72 -16.28 5.49 -7.41
N ARG A 73 -15.62 4.33 -7.30
CA ARG A 73 -14.25 4.09 -7.77
C ARG A 73 -14.00 2.60 -7.95
N LEU A 74 -13.04 2.27 -8.81
CA LEU A 74 -12.65 0.90 -9.14
C LEU A 74 -11.18 0.65 -8.79
N ASN A 75 -10.94 -0.03 -7.67
CA ASN A 75 -9.61 -0.50 -7.30
C ASN A 75 -9.28 -1.80 -8.06
N LEU A 76 -8.41 -1.74 -9.05
CA LEU A 76 -8.06 -2.88 -9.90
C LEU A 76 -6.97 -3.78 -9.31
N ASN A 77 -6.39 -3.37 -8.17
CA ASN A 77 -5.25 -4.00 -7.51
C ASN A 77 -4.01 -4.04 -8.42
N ASP A 78 -3.09 -4.93 -8.09
CA ASP A 78 -1.84 -5.19 -8.78
C ASP A 78 -1.99 -6.38 -9.75
N THR A 79 -0.90 -6.81 -10.39
CA THR A 79 -0.95 -7.86 -11.41
C THR A 79 -1.28 -9.24 -10.84
N GLU A 80 -0.90 -9.51 -9.59
CA GLU A 80 -1.21 -10.78 -8.92
C GLU A 80 -2.70 -10.90 -8.57
N PHE A 81 -3.31 -9.81 -8.08
CA PHE A 81 -4.72 -9.79 -7.64
C PHE A 81 -5.61 -8.97 -8.58
N PHE A 82 -5.27 -8.94 -9.87
CA PHE A 82 -5.90 -8.06 -10.85
C PHE A 82 -7.39 -8.32 -10.96
N ASN A 83 -8.20 -7.31 -10.63
CA ASN A 83 -9.65 -7.40 -10.73
C ASN A 83 -10.11 -6.85 -12.09
N SER A 84 -9.98 -7.68 -13.12
CA SER A 84 -10.21 -7.29 -14.52
C SER A 84 -11.66 -6.97 -14.85
N THR A 85 -12.64 -7.47 -14.10
CA THR A 85 -14.06 -7.31 -14.45
C THR A 85 -14.82 -6.69 -13.29
N ARG A 86 -15.40 -5.51 -13.53
CA ARG A 86 -16.12 -4.74 -12.51
C ARG A 86 -17.54 -4.45 -12.94
N LYS A 87 -18.45 -4.38 -11.97
CA LYS A 87 -19.84 -3.99 -12.18
C LYS A 87 -20.06 -2.60 -11.62
N LEU A 88 -20.71 -1.75 -12.41
CA LEU A 88 -21.16 -0.42 -12.03
C LEU A 88 -22.68 -0.36 -12.18
N THR A 89 -23.37 0.17 -11.19
CA THR A 89 -24.82 0.38 -11.21
C THR A 89 -25.09 1.86 -11.38
N VAL A 90 -25.74 2.23 -12.47
CA VAL A 90 -26.19 3.59 -12.75
C VAL A 90 -27.66 3.71 -12.41
N THR A 91 -28.03 4.73 -11.64
CA THR A 91 -29.39 4.98 -11.17
C THR A 91 -29.83 6.37 -11.61
N ASN A 92 -31.04 6.47 -12.13
CA ASN A 92 -31.66 7.75 -12.48
C ASN A 92 -32.56 8.18 -11.32
N VAL A 93 -32.18 9.26 -10.64
CA VAL A 93 -32.96 9.90 -9.56
C VAL A 93 -33.76 11.12 -10.06
N GLY A 94 -33.73 11.39 -11.36
CA GLY A 94 -34.49 12.44 -12.02
C GLY A 94 -35.89 12.02 -12.46
N PRO A 95 -36.70 12.99 -12.91
CA PRO A 95 -38.08 12.75 -13.33
C PRO A 95 -38.21 12.23 -14.77
N SER A 96 -37.14 12.31 -15.57
CA SER A 96 -37.15 11.96 -17.00
C SER A 96 -36.16 10.83 -17.30
N PRO A 97 -36.43 9.95 -18.28
CA PRO A 97 -35.47 8.93 -18.72
C PRO A 97 -34.12 9.54 -19.14
N GLN A 98 -33.03 8.82 -18.88
CA GLN A 98 -31.67 9.19 -19.26
C GLN A 98 -31.09 8.15 -20.21
N THR A 99 -30.60 8.58 -21.38
CA THR A 99 -29.90 7.71 -22.34
C THR A 99 -28.41 7.91 -22.16
N ILE A 100 -27.71 6.83 -21.83
CA ILE A 100 -26.33 6.85 -21.37
C ILE A 100 -25.46 6.04 -22.32
N HIS A 101 -24.35 6.65 -22.74
CA HIS A 101 -23.25 6.01 -23.46
C HIS A 101 -22.07 5.79 -22.53
N VAL A 102 -21.58 4.56 -22.47
CA VAL A 102 -20.41 4.20 -21.67
C VAL A 102 -19.17 4.33 -22.53
N GLY A 103 -18.23 5.16 -22.08
CA GLY A 103 -16.93 5.37 -22.70
C GLY A 103 -15.79 5.15 -21.73
N HIS A 104 -14.57 5.31 -22.23
CA HIS A 104 -13.34 5.18 -21.47
C HIS A 104 -12.44 6.37 -21.72
N MET A 105 -11.88 6.91 -20.65
CA MET A 105 -10.97 8.05 -20.69
C MET A 105 -9.71 7.69 -19.88
N PRO A 106 -8.63 7.21 -20.53
CA PRO A 106 -7.42 6.81 -19.82
C PRO A 106 -6.68 8.02 -19.26
N ALA A 107 -6.21 7.89 -18.02
CA ALA A 107 -5.26 8.84 -17.43
C ALA A 107 -3.83 8.40 -17.76
N GLY A 108 -2.85 9.30 -17.61
CA GLY A 108 -1.47 8.93 -17.85
C GLY A 108 -0.93 7.98 -16.79
N THR A 109 -0.07 7.07 -17.25
CA THR A 109 0.58 6.09 -16.38
C THR A 109 1.79 6.73 -15.72
N VAL A 110 1.93 6.50 -14.43
CA VAL A 110 3.07 6.97 -13.64
C VAL A 110 3.95 5.78 -13.31
N TYR A 111 5.24 5.88 -13.61
CA TYR A 111 6.23 4.91 -13.11
C TYR A 111 6.66 5.34 -11.72
N THR A 112 6.39 4.49 -10.73
CA THR A 112 6.64 4.84 -9.33
C THR A 112 8.08 4.56 -8.91
N ARG A 113 8.80 3.75 -9.71
CA ARG A 113 10.19 3.35 -9.48
C ARG A 113 11.03 3.45 -10.75
N GLY A 114 12.35 3.41 -10.58
CA GLY A 114 13.35 3.28 -11.64
C GLY A 114 14.68 2.79 -11.07
N ALA A 115 15.41 1.93 -11.78
CA ALA A 115 16.72 1.41 -11.36
C ALA A 115 16.76 0.79 -9.94
N GLY A 116 15.65 0.24 -9.46
CA GLY A 116 15.55 -0.35 -8.12
C GLY A 116 15.19 0.61 -6.99
N GLU A 117 15.05 1.90 -7.29
CA GLU A 117 14.74 2.94 -6.30
C GLU A 117 13.32 3.49 -6.51
N TRP A 118 12.75 4.07 -5.45
CA TRP A 118 11.57 4.90 -5.60
C TRP A 118 11.96 6.19 -6.29
N ASN A 119 11.11 6.68 -7.19
CA ASN A 119 11.30 8.01 -7.72
C ASN A 119 11.04 9.02 -6.60
N ASP A 120 12.10 9.45 -5.92
CA ASP A 120 12.07 10.46 -4.87
C ASP A 120 12.55 11.82 -5.39
N GLY A 121 12.11 12.90 -4.73
CA GLY A 121 12.52 14.28 -5.05
C GLY A 121 11.97 14.91 -6.34
N GLY A 122 11.40 14.15 -7.29
CA GLY A 122 10.83 14.66 -8.54
C GLY A 122 9.30 14.55 -8.65
N ASN A 123 8.67 15.40 -9.46
CA ASN A 123 7.27 15.18 -9.81
C ASN A 123 7.14 13.91 -10.65
N LEU A 124 6.23 13.03 -10.27
CA LEU A 124 5.87 11.85 -11.04
C LEU A 124 5.05 12.23 -12.28
N ILE A 125 5.75 12.54 -13.38
CA ILE A 125 5.10 13.02 -14.61
C ILE A 125 4.34 11.86 -15.30
N PRO A 126 3.01 11.97 -15.46
CA PRO A 126 2.22 10.94 -16.11
C PRO A 126 2.51 10.85 -17.61
N GLN A 127 2.54 9.62 -18.11
CA GLN A 127 2.95 9.30 -19.47
C GLN A 127 1.76 8.83 -20.31
N ASN A 128 1.69 9.25 -21.58
CA ASN A 128 0.67 8.78 -22.53
C ASN A 128 1.08 7.43 -23.17
N LYS A 129 1.44 6.47 -22.33
CA LYS A 129 1.83 5.09 -22.68
C LYS A 129 1.47 4.15 -21.53
N ASP A 130 1.43 2.85 -21.81
CA ASP A 130 1.12 1.83 -20.81
C ASP A 130 -0.20 2.11 -20.06
N GLN A 131 -1.21 2.59 -20.78
CA GLN A 131 -2.56 2.80 -20.25
C GLN A 131 -3.37 1.51 -20.36
N ALA A 132 -4.39 1.35 -19.50
CA ALA A 132 -5.34 0.26 -19.65
C ALA A 132 -6.26 0.46 -20.86
N THR A 133 -6.76 -0.63 -21.43
CA THR A 133 -7.89 -0.59 -22.37
C THR A 133 -9.14 -1.16 -21.71
N VAL A 134 -10.31 -0.60 -22.03
CA VAL A 134 -11.57 -0.99 -21.38
C VAL A 134 -12.66 -1.30 -22.40
N THR A 135 -13.43 -2.35 -22.15
CA THR A 135 -14.70 -2.63 -22.82
C THR A 135 -15.84 -2.56 -21.80
N ALA A 136 -17.03 -2.16 -22.26
CA ALA A 136 -18.22 -2.04 -21.42
C ALA A 136 -19.42 -2.75 -22.06
N THR A 137 -20.21 -3.43 -21.25
CA THR A 137 -21.44 -4.11 -21.70
C THR A 137 -22.58 -3.91 -20.69
N PRO A 138 -23.72 -3.33 -21.11
CA PRO A 138 -23.93 -2.68 -22.41
C PRO A 138 -23.11 -1.39 -22.56
N SER A 139 -22.76 -1.02 -23.80
CA SER A 139 -22.08 0.25 -24.12
C SER A 139 -23.03 1.44 -24.24
N GLN A 140 -24.33 1.17 -24.37
CA GLN A 140 -25.41 2.18 -24.37
C GLN A 140 -26.68 1.58 -23.76
N PHE A 141 -27.41 2.38 -22.99
CA PHE A 141 -28.69 1.99 -22.41
C PHE A 141 -29.51 3.21 -21.98
N THR A 142 -30.81 2.98 -21.74
CA THR A 142 -31.70 3.99 -21.14
C THR A 142 -32.12 3.57 -19.74
N VAL A 143 -32.13 4.52 -18.81
CA VAL A 143 -32.56 4.33 -17.43
C VAL A 143 -33.81 5.20 -17.19
N ALA A 144 -34.94 4.55 -16.93
CA ALA A 144 -36.18 5.24 -16.59
C ALA A 144 -36.09 5.90 -15.19
N PRO A 145 -36.97 6.88 -14.88
CA PRO A 145 -37.02 7.53 -13.57
C PRO A 145 -37.10 6.50 -12.42
N GLY A 146 -36.26 6.68 -11.41
CA GLY A 146 -36.19 5.80 -10.24
C GLY A 146 -35.62 4.39 -10.49
N GLN A 147 -35.20 4.08 -11.73
CA GLN A 147 -34.65 2.77 -12.08
C GLN A 147 -33.13 2.76 -12.07
N SER A 148 -32.55 1.56 -12.10
CA SER A 148 -31.12 1.33 -12.21
C SER A 148 -30.78 0.37 -13.37
N LYS A 149 -29.56 0.51 -13.90
CA LYS A 149 -28.97 -0.43 -14.86
C LYS A 149 -27.54 -0.76 -14.45
N THR A 150 -27.19 -2.04 -14.56
CA THR A 150 -25.83 -2.50 -14.31
C THR A 150 -25.06 -2.60 -15.61
N VAL A 151 -23.84 -2.06 -15.59
CA VAL A 151 -22.85 -2.17 -16.66
C VAL A 151 -21.69 -3.00 -16.14
N THR A 152 -21.25 -3.96 -16.93
CA THR A 152 -20.01 -4.70 -16.70
C THR A 152 -18.90 -4.06 -17.51
N VAL A 153 -17.83 -3.66 -16.85
CA VAL A 153 -16.60 -3.14 -17.48
C VAL A 153 -15.48 -4.16 -17.35
N THR A 154 -14.76 -4.40 -18.43
CA THR A 154 -13.62 -5.32 -18.47
C THR A 154 -12.35 -4.57 -18.84
N PHE A 155 -11.35 -4.67 -18.00
CA PHE A 155 -10.06 -4.02 -18.11
C PHE A 155 -9.02 -4.98 -18.64
N LYS A 156 -8.18 -4.48 -19.55
CA LYS A 156 -6.89 -5.09 -19.87
C LYS A 156 -5.80 -4.15 -19.35
N ALA A 157 -5.02 -4.64 -18.38
CA ALA A 157 -3.88 -3.92 -17.84
C ALA A 157 -2.78 -3.75 -18.91
N PRO A 158 -1.93 -2.72 -18.80
CA PRO A 158 -0.71 -2.62 -19.60
C PRO A 158 0.28 -3.74 -19.24
N LYS A 159 1.39 -3.82 -19.98
CA LYS A 159 2.45 -4.81 -19.71
C LYS A 159 3.02 -4.61 -18.30
N SER A 160 3.10 -5.69 -17.53
CA SER A 160 3.68 -5.66 -16.20
C SER A 160 5.19 -5.35 -16.25
N ASN A 161 5.66 -4.53 -15.30
CA ASN A 161 7.08 -4.24 -15.09
C ASN A 161 7.36 -4.06 -13.58
N GLN A 162 8.12 -4.99 -13.00
CA GLN A 162 8.43 -4.99 -11.56
C GLN A 162 9.44 -3.89 -11.17
N GLU A 163 10.30 -3.47 -12.10
CA GLU A 163 11.32 -2.47 -11.85
C GLU A 163 10.71 -1.07 -11.78
N THR A 164 9.80 -0.73 -12.70
CA THR A 164 9.21 0.61 -12.78
C THR A 164 7.87 0.75 -12.07
N MET A 165 7.24 -0.37 -11.71
CA MET A 165 5.91 -0.45 -11.09
C MET A 165 4.90 0.54 -11.69
N PRO A 166 4.49 0.36 -12.97
CA PRO A 166 3.57 1.28 -13.64
C PRO A 166 2.22 1.35 -12.94
N LEU A 167 1.88 2.53 -12.44
CA LEU A 167 0.59 2.87 -11.87
C LEU A 167 -0.31 3.41 -13.00
N PHE A 168 -1.22 2.57 -13.48
CA PHE A 168 -2.14 2.94 -14.56
C PHE A 168 -3.51 3.29 -14.00
N SER A 169 -4.17 4.28 -14.60
CA SER A 169 -5.45 4.77 -14.12
C SER A 169 -6.28 5.39 -15.23
N GLY A 170 -7.47 5.87 -14.89
CA GLY A 170 -8.36 6.57 -15.80
C GLY A 170 -9.79 6.57 -15.28
N TYR A 171 -10.73 6.79 -16.20
CA TYR A 171 -12.15 6.93 -15.86
C TYR A 171 -13.03 6.12 -16.79
N ILE A 172 -14.05 5.47 -16.23
CA ILE A 172 -15.22 5.02 -16.99
C ILE A 172 -16.16 6.21 -17.09
N THR A 173 -16.47 6.63 -18.30
CA THR A 173 -17.34 7.79 -18.55
C THR A 173 -18.75 7.30 -18.86
N PHE A 174 -19.75 7.93 -18.26
CA PHE A 174 -21.16 7.75 -18.58
C PHE A 174 -21.63 9.07 -19.15
N LYS A 175 -21.75 9.15 -20.48
CA LYS A 175 -22.23 10.35 -21.16
C LYS A 175 -23.73 10.27 -21.31
N SER A 176 -24.45 11.15 -20.62
CA SER A 176 -25.90 11.28 -20.76
C SER A 176 -26.26 12.19 -21.94
N ASN A 177 -27.51 12.14 -22.37
CA ASN A 177 -28.08 13.13 -23.29
C ASN A 177 -28.06 14.55 -22.70
N GLU A 178 -28.06 14.68 -21.36
CA GLU A 178 -27.87 15.95 -20.65
C GLU A 178 -26.42 16.06 -20.13
N HIS A 179 -25.69 17.10 -20.53
CA HIS A 179 -24.26 17.23 -20.17
C HIS A 179 -24.02 17.31 -18.66
N SER A 180 -24.93 17.93 -17.91
CA SER A 180 -24.87 18.00 -16.44
C SER A 180 -24.93 16.62 -15.78
N ASP A 181 -25.43 15.61 -16.49
CA ASP A 181 -25.57 14.22 -16.03
C ASP A 181 -24.46 13.28 -16.49
N ASN A 182 -23.41 13.82 -17.09
CA ASN A 182 -22.21 13.04 -17.33
C ASN A 182 -21.59 12.62 -15.99
N LEU A 183 -21.12 11.38 -15.89
CA LEU A 183 -20.41 10.85 -14.72
C LEU A 183 -19.08 10.23 -15.13
N ASN A 184 -18.07 10.32 -14.27
CA ASN A 184 -16.73 9.77 -14.44
C ASN A 184 -16.38 8.90 -13.25
N VAL A 185 -16.28 7.59 -13.41
CA VAL A 185 -15.87 6.68 -12.32
C VAL A 185 -14.37 6.41 -12.42
N PRO A 186 -13.55 6.92 -11.48
CA PRO A 186 -12.12 6.67 -11.49
C PRO A 186 -11.79 5.19 -11.26
N TYR A 187 -10.75 4.71 -11.94
CA TYR A 187 -10.13 3.41 -11.69
C TYR A 187 -8.62 3.56 -11.55
N LEU A 188 -8.00 2.65 -10.80
CA LEU A 188 -6.55 2.62 -10.58
C LEU A 188 -6.07 1.18 -10.38
N GLY A 189 -4.93 0.84 -10.97
CA GLY A 189 -4.24 -0.43 -10.77
C GLY A 189 -2.72 -0.28 -10.91
N VAL A 190 -2.00 -1.32 -10.51
CA VAL A 190 -0.53 -1.40 -10.59
C VAL A 190 -0.14 -2.56 -11.52
N ALA A 191 0.62 -2.28 -12.57
CA ALA A 191 1.13 -3.28 -13.49
C ALA A 191 2.47 -3.86 -12.99
N ALA A 192 2.45 -4.39 -11.77
CA ALA A 192 3.55 -5.12 -11.13
C ALA A 192 2.94 -6.03 -10.07
N LYS A 193 3.73 -6.91 -9.45
CA LYS A 193 3.31 -7.67 -8.27
C LYS A 193 3.83 -6.98 -7.02
N MET A 194 2.93 -6.47 -6.19
CA MET A 194 3.35 -5.74 -4.99
C MET A 194 4.01 -6.67 -3.96
N SER A 195 3.63 -7.94 -3.94
CA SER A 195 4.23 -9.00 -3.10
C SER A 195 5.69 -9.30 -3.41
N GLU A 196 6.15 -9.02 -4.63
CA GLU A 196 7.55 -9.20 -5.07
C GLU A 196 8.41 -7.95 -4.83
N LEU A 197 7.85 -6.88 -4.22
CA LEU A 197 8.63 -5.71 -3.85
C LEU A 197 9.48 -6.02 -2.59
N PRO A 198 10.81 -5.79 -2.63
CA PRO A 198 11.63 -5.84 -1.42
C PRO A 198 11.11 -4.85 -0.37
N VAL A 199 10.93 -5.33 0.86
CA VAL A 199 10.43 -4.51 1.98
C VAL A 199 11.58 -4.08 2.88
N ILE A 200 12.59 -4.94 3.09
CA ILE A 200 13.79 -4.58 3.86
C ILE A 200 14.75 -3.81 2.94
N SER A 201 15.16 -2.62 3.37
CA SER A 201 16.22 -1.88 2.70
C SER A 201 17.57 -2.53 2.98
N LYS A 202 18.30 -2.87 1.92
CA LYS A 202 19.65 -3.44 1.95
C LYS A 202 20.65 -2.50 1.27
N ASN A 203 20.49 -1.20 1.49
CA ASN A 203 21.35 -0.18 0.90
C ASN A 203 22.79 -0.44 1.34
N ALA A 204 23.68 -0.67 0.37
CA ALA A 204 25.08 -0.95 0.63
C ALA A 204 25.81 0.25 1.24
N GLU A 205 25.35 1.47 0.95
CA GLU A 205 25.91 2.72 1.48
C GLU A 205 25.71 2.85 2.98
N ASP A 206 24.51 2.50 3.48
CA ASP A 206 24.17 2.59 4.90
C ASP A 206 24.64 1.37 5.72
N SER A 207 25.06 0.29 5.05
CA SER A 207 25.41 -0.99 5.69
C SER A 207 24.30 -1.54 6.61
N LEU A 208 23.04 -1.27 6.27
CA LEU A 208 21.85 -1.70 7.03
C LEU A 208 21.11 -2.87 6.33
N PRO A 209 20.36 -3.70 7.08
CA PRO A 209 20.26 -3.71 8.54
C PRO A 209 21.54 -4.19 9.23
N ALA A 210 21.83 -3.72 10.44
CA ALA A 210 23.03 -4.11 11.17
C ALA A 210 22.90 -3.96 12.69
N ILE A 211 23.79 -4.65 13.40
CA ILE A 211 24.12 -4.29 14.78
C ILE A 211 25.07 -3.10 14.72
N VAL A 212 24.73 -2.05 15.45
CA VAL A 212 25.47 -0.80 15.59
C VAL A 212 26.01 -0.70 16.99
N ASP A 213 27.29 -0.35 17.08
CA ASP A 213 27.96 -0.13 18.35
C ASP A 213 27.53 1.23 18.96
N PRO A 214 27.10 1.27 20.23
CA PRO A 214 26.50 2.46 20.81
C PRO A 214 27.50 3.60 21.02
N THR A 215 28.81 3.30 21.03
CA THR A 215 29.83 4.33 21.23
C THR A 215 30.34 4.87 19.90
N SER A 216 30.69 3.99 18.97
CA SER A 216 31.22 4.41 17.67
C SER A 216 30.13 4.79 16.66
N GLN A 217 28.86 4.46 16.92
CA GLN A 217 27.71 4.70 16.05
C GLN A 217 27.87 4.10 14.64
N GLY A 218 28.70 3.06 14.52
CA GLY A 218 28.99 2.36 13.28
C GLY A 218 28.58 0.88 13.33
N PRO A 219 28.42 0.23 12.17
CA PRO A 219 28.06 -1.18 12.10
C PRO A 219 29.18 -2.06 12.64
N VAL A 220 28.81 -3.08 13.40
CA VAL A 220 29.73 -4.08 13.96
C VAL A 220 30.18 -5.05 12.85
N LYS A 221 31.46 -4.98 12.48
CA LYS A 221 32.09 -5.77 11.40
C LYS A 221 32.70 -7.11 11.86
N GLY A 222 32.54 -7.49 13.13
CA GLY A 222 33.14 -8.69 13.73
C GLY A 222 32.44 -9.13 15.03
N SER A 223 33.11 -9.92 15.87
CA SER A 223 32.55 -10.35 17.16
C SER A 223 32.76 -9.29 18.24
N ALA A 224 31.77 -8.42 18.44
CA ALA A 224 31.74 -7.47 19.56
C ALA A 224 31.16 -8.12 20.83
N THR A 225 31.59 -7.66 22.01
CA THR A 225 31.12 -8.15 23.32
C THR A 225 30.48 -7.00 24.09
N TYR A 226 29.29 -7.25 24.63
CA TYR A 226 28.47 -6.26 25.34
C TYR A 226 28.02 -6.83 26.69
N ASN A 227 27.97 -6.00 27.73
CA ASN A 227 27.47 -6.41 29.04
C ASN A 227 25.98 -6.05 29.27
N LEU A 228 25.41 -5.22 28.40
CA LEU A 228 24.03 -4.72 28.40
C LEU A 228 23.61 -3.86 29.60
N ARG A 229 24.50 -3.56 30.55
CA ARG A 229 24.18 -2.88 31.81
C ARG A 229 24.14 -1.36 31.72
N THR A 230 24.98 -0.80 30.85
CA THR A 230 25.12 0.64 30.64
C THR A 230 24.82 0.96 29.18
N GLU A 231 24.37 2.17 28.90
CA GLU A 231 23.96 2.58 27.54
C GLU A 231 25.09 2.41 26.51
N ASP A 232 26.34 2.68 26.89
CA ASP A 232 27.55 2.47 26.08
C ASP A 232 27.92 0.99 25.88
N GLN A 233 27.17 0.08 26.51
CA GLN A 233 27.32 -1.38 26.43
C GLN A 233 26.03 -2.06 25.98
N GLN A 234 25.07 -1.31 25.44
CA GLN A 234 23.82 -1.81 24.84
C GLN A 234 23.89 -1.61 23.32
N PRO A 235 24.08 -2.68 22.53
CA PRO A 235 24.12 -2.56 21.08
C PRO A 235 22.76 -2.15 20.52
N ILE A 236 22.78 -1.45 19.38
CA ILE A 236 21.58 -0.97 18.71
C ILE A 236 21.38 -1.82 17.46
N PHE A 237 20.20 -2.40 17.26
CA PHE A 237 19.84 -2.97 15.96
C PHE A 237 19.20 -1.88 15.10
N GLN A 238 19.81 -1.56 13.97
CA GLN A 238 19.29 -0.59 13.02
C GLN A 238 18.81 -1.27 11.75
N TYR A 239 17.66 -0.85 11.24
CA TYR A 239 17.08 -1.35 10.00
C TYR A 239 16.25 -0.28 9.30
N ALA A 240 16.08 -0.43 8.00
CA ALA A 240 15.29 0.50 7.18
C ALA A 240 14.35 -0.29 6.26
N LEU A 241 13.22 0.32 5.91
CA LEU A 241 12.22 -0.29 5.04
C LEU A 241 12.12 0.45 3.70
N GLN A 242 12.20 -0.29 2.59
CA GLN A 242 11.94 0.23 1.24
C GLN A 242 10.44 0.38 0.97
N ALA A 243 9.58 -0.31 1.68
CA ALA A 243 8.13 -0.11 1.61
C ALA A 243 7.51 -0.22 2.99
N GLY A 244 6.34 0.39 3.19
CA GLY A 244 5.58 0.20 4.42
C GLY A 244 5.18 -1.26 4.59
N SER A 245 5.06 -1.70 5.85
CA SER A 245 4.66 -3.07 6.19
C SER A 245 3.60 -3.06 7.28
N ALA A 246 2.67 -4.01 7.22
CA ALA A 246 1.69 -4.18 8.29
C ALA A 246 2.30 -4.77 9.57
N LEU A 247 3.45 -5.44 9.47
CA LEU A 247 4.09 -6.12 10.60
C LEU A 247 5.61 -6.27 10.38
N ALA A 248 6.40 -5.84 11.36
CA ALA A 248 7.80 -6.26 11.50
C ALA A 248 8.05 -6.79 12.90
N THR A 249 8.96 -7.76 12.99
CA THR A 249 9.37 -8.39 14.24
C THR A 249 10.88 -8.42 14.31
N VAL A 250 11.42 -8.01 15.45
CA VAL A 250 12.84 -8.07 15.77
C VAL A 250 13.03 -9.04 16.92
N ASP A 251 13.68 -10.17 16.65
CA ASP A 251 13.84 -11.25 17.61
C ASP A 251 15.32 -11.53 17.88
N LEU A 252 15.64 -11.82 19.13
CA LEU A 252 16.95 -12.31 19.52
C LEU A 252 17.00 -13.83 19.29
N VAL A 253 18.04 -14.29 18.59
CA VAL A 253 18.24 -15.71 18.29
C VAL A 253 19.66 -16.14 18.68
N TYR A 254 19.84 -17.43 18.97
CA TYR A 254 21.18 -17.98 19.22
C TYR A 254 22.07 -17.91 17.98
N ALA A 255 23.38 -17.71 18.17
CA ALA A 255 24.34 -17.53 17.06
C ALA A 255 24.52 -18.76 16.15
N ASN A 256 24.09 -19.95 16.60
CA ASN A 256 24.09 -21.18 15.81
C ASN A 256 23.04 -21.16 14.68
N LEU A 257 22.09 -20.23 14.70
CA LEU A 257 21.22 -19.96 13.58
C LEU A 257 22.04 -19.29 12.47
N THR A 258 22.14 -19.94 11.32
CA THR A 258 22.97 -19.48 10.19
C THR A 258 22.17 -19.01 8.98
N THR A 259 20.85 -19.19 8.98
CA THR A 259 19.97 -18.84 7.86
C THR A 259 18.83 -17.94 8.31
N ALA A 260 18.61 -16.86 7.57
CA ALA A 260 17.44 -16.00 7.68
C ALA A 260 16.28 -16.64 6.89
N THR A 261 15.79 -17.82 7.29
CA THR A 261 14.58 -18.36 6.66
C THR A 261 13.35 -17.61 7.16
N SER A 262 12.28 -17.67 6.39
CA SER A 262 11.06 -16.93 6.71
C SER A 262 10.20 -17.81 7.64
N PHE A 263 9.79 -17.27 8.79
CA PHE A 263 9.39 -18.08 9.96
C PHE A 263 8.03 -17.69 10.55
N ARG A 264 7.30 -18.65 11.14
CA ARG A 264 6.15 -18.39 12.05
C ARG A 264 6.64 -18.10 13.47
N ARG A 265 6.02 -17.14 14.15
CA ARG A 265 6.27 -16.86 15.59
C ARG A 265 5.57 -17.91 16.48
N ASP A 266 4.39 -18.37 16.08
CA ASP A 266 3.61 -19.34 16.86
C ASP A 266 3.95 -20.78 16.49
N SER A 267 4.54 -21.53 17.43
CA SER A 267 4.75 -22.98 17.34
C SER A 267 3.49 -23.80 17.70
N ALA A 268 2.30 -23.18 17.73
CA ALA A 268 1.07 -23.87 18.03
C ALA A 268 0.50 -24.56 16.78
N GLN A 269 0.79 -25.87 16.69
CA GLN A 269 0.22 -26.89 15.80
C GLN A 269 0.61 -26.84 14.31
N SER A 270 1.61 -27.67 13.97
CA SER A 270 1.70 -28.25 12.62
C SER A 270 0.67 -29.37 12.49
N SER A 271 -0.45 -29.09 11.83
CA SER A 271 -1.23 -30.11 11.14
C SER A 271 -0.69 -30.22 9.71
N HIS A 272 0.04 -31.31 9.45
CA HIS A 272 0.42 -31.87 8.15
C HIS A 272 0.11 -31.04 6.89
N LEU A 273 1.06 -30.21 6.45
CA LEU A 273 1.14 -29.77 5.05
C LEU A 273 2.60 -29.71 4.60
N ASN A 274 2.96 -30.56 3.64
CA ASN A 274 4.23 -30.52 2.93
C ASN A 274 4.34 -29.20 2.16
N ASN A 275 5.19 -28.28 2.61
CA ASN A 275 5.58 -27.10 1.83
C ASN A 275 6.99 -26.67 2.23
N SER A 276 7.83 -26.34 1.24
CA SER A 276 9.28 -26.14 1.35
C SER A 276 9.75 -24.89 2.15
N ALA A 277 9.13 -24.60 3.29
CA ALA A 277 9.60 -23.63 4.28
C ALA A 277 10.08 -24.41 5.52
N VAL A 278 11.33 -24.20 5.94
CA VAL A 278 11.87 -24.84 7.15
C VAL A 278 11.42 -24.03 8.35
N ASP A 279 10.69 -24.65 9.27
CA ASP A 279 10.32 -24.07 10.57
C ASP A 279 11.57 -23.54 11.30
N VAL A 280 11.44 -22.51 12.16
CA VAL A 280 12.49 -22.24 13.15
C VAL A 280 12.67 -23.54 13.93
N PRO A 281 13.89 -24.10 14.05
CA PRO A 281 14.10 -25.21 14.97
C PRO A 281 13.55 -24.78 16.33
N ALA A 282 12.58 -25.53 16.88
CA ALA A 282 11.97 -25.20 18.15
C ALA A 282 13.06 -24.86 19.18
N GLY A 283 13.03 -23.64 19.73
CA GLY A 283 14.05 -23.15 20.67
C GLY A 283 15.17 -22.26 20.09
N ALA A 284 15.15 -21.88 18.80
CA ALA A 284 16.17 -20.96 18.26
C ALA A 284 15.90 -19.46 18.55
N ILE A 285 14.62 -19.07 18.73
CA ILE A 285 14.25 -17.73 19.21
C ILE A 285 14.38 -17.71 20.73
N VAL A 286 15.23 -16.82 21.22
CA VAL A 286 15.47 -16.58 22.65
C VAL A 286 14.34 -15.70 23.20
N GLY A 287 13.86 -14.76 22.39
CA GLY A 287 12.67 -13.94 22.64
C GLY A 287 12.64 -12.69 21.77
N ASN A 288 11.57 -11.92 21.90
CA ASN A 288 11.28 -10.73 21.13
C ASN A 288 11.98 -9.49 21.73
N LEU A 289 12.62 -8.72 20.87
CA LEU A 289 13.18 -7.41 21.19
C LEU A 289 12.18 -6.31 20.85
N ASP A 290 11.49 -6.44 19.72
CA ASP A 290 10.51 -5.46 19.28
C ASP A 290 9.47 -6.05 18.29
N THR A 291 8.27 -5.46 18.27
CA THR A 291 7.20 -5.78 17.33
C THR A 291 6.47 -4.51 16.94
N GLU A 292 6.49 -4.20 15.64
CA GLU A 292 5.90 -2.98 15.10
C GLU A 292 4.79 -3.31 14.11
N ALA A 293 3.70 -2.54 14.16
CA ALA A 293 2.53 -2.72 13.31
C ALA A 293 2.25 -1.45 12.49
N TRP A 294 1.84 -1.62 11.23
CA TRP A 294 1.52 -0.52 10.31
C TRP A 294 2.66 0.51 10.16
N ILE A 295 3.85 -0.02 9.93
CA ILE A 295 5.11 0.73 9.85
C ILE A 295 5.24 1.36 8.47
N PRO A 296 5.51 2.67 8.36
CA PRO A 296 5.74 3.31 7.07
C PRO A 296 7.07 2.89 6.44
N ARG A 297 7.28 3.29 5.19
CA ARG A 297 8.60 3.28 4.55
C ARG A 297 9.57 4.14 5.39
N SER A 298 10.82 3.69 5.55
CA SER A 298 11.79 4.32 6.45
C SER A 298 13.24 4.34 5.91
N TYR A 299 13.44 4.22 4.60
CA TYR A 299 14.81 4.25 4.04
C TYR A 299 15.55 5.58 4.26
N ASP A 300 14.82 6.67 4.46
CA ASP A 300 15.35 8.01 4.73
C ASP A 300 15.59 8.28 6.22
N GLN A 301 14.97 7.51 7.11
CA GLN A 301 15.16 7.57 8.56
C GLN A 301 15.14 6.16 9.14
N PRO A 302 16.31 5.51 9.30
CA PRO A 302 16.39 4.15 9.83
C PRO A 302 15.72 4.01 11.20
N MET A 303 15.06 2.87 11.38
CA MET A 303 14.51 2.43 12.66
C MET A 303 15.63 1.87 13.54
N THR A 304 15.48 2.03 14.85
CA THR A 304 16.45 1.61 15.87
C THR A 304 15.76 0.79 16.95
N VAL A 305 16.39 -0.30 17.39
CA VAL A 305 15.98 -1.10 18.54
C VAL A 305 17.16 -1.26 19.48
N ASP A 306 17.07 -0.69 20.68
CA ASP A 306 18.10 -0.82 21.70
C ASP A 306 18.04 -2.22 22.34
N ILE A 307 19.17 -2.94 22.28
CA ILE A 307 19.28 -4.26 22.88
C ILE A 307 19.71 -4.07 24.35
N THR A 308 18.72 -3.99 25.24
CA THR A 308 18.92 -3.82 26.69
C THR A 308 19.10 -5.16 27.41
N GLU A 309 19.22 -5.17 28.74
CA GLU A 309 19.27 -6.42 29.51
C GLU A 309 18.00 -7.29 29.39
N LYS A 310 16.88 -6.71 28.97
CA LYS A 310 15.58 -7.37 28.95
C LYS A 310 15.11 -7.65 27.52
N MET A 311 14.45 -8.78 27.39
CA MET A 311 13.71 -9.21 26.22
C MET A 311 12.32 -9.68 26.66
N TYR A 312 11.39 -9.81 25.73
CA TYR A 312 10.02 -10.24 26.02
C TYR A 312 9.74 -11.58 25.37
N ASP A 313 9.05 -12.47 26.06
CA ASP A 313 8.51 -13.67 25.42
C ASP A 313 7.18 -13.35 24.71
N ASP A 314 6.67 -14.33 23.94
CA ASP A 314 5.43 -14.17 23.15
C ASP A 314 4.19 -13.89 24.00
N ARG A 315 4.28 -13.98 25.34
CA ARG A 315 3.21 -13.68 26.30
C ARG A 315 3.42 -12.33 26.99
N GLY A 316 4.41 -11.55 26.58
CA GLY A 316 4.76 -10.25 27.18
C GLY A 316 5.54 -10.37 28.50
N GLY A 317 5.98 -11.57 28.87
CA GLY A 317 6.81 -11.78 30.06
C GLY A 317 8.24 -11.32 29.82
N SER A 318 8.79 -10.47 30.70
CA SER A 318 10.18 -10.04 30.57
C SER A 318 11.14 -11.13 31.03
N LYS A 319 12.19 -11.38 30.25
CA LYS A 319 13.33 -12.24 30.60
C LYS A 319 14.62 -11.45 30.49
N THR A 320 15.60 -11.81 31.30
CA THR A 320 16.94 -11.22 31.22
C THR A 320 17.77 -12.01 30.22
N ILE A 321 18.41 -11.30 29.28
CA ILE A 321 19.36 -11.90 28.33
C ILE A 321 20.56 -12.44 29.11
N GLN A 322 20.94 -13.68 28.85
CA GLN A 322 22.03 -14.38 29.55
C GLN A 322 23.35 -14.23 28.80
N ASP A 323 24.44 -14.65 29.43
CA ASP A 323 25.74 -14.74 28.75
C ASP A 323 25.65 -15.75 27.61
N GLY A 324 26.17 -15.38 26.43
CA GLY A 324 26.06 -16.22 25.24
C GLY A 324 26.38 -15.47 23.96
N GLU A 325 26.26 -16.19 22.85
CA GLU A 325 26.44 -15.65 21.51
C GLU A 325 25.11 -15.56 20.78
N TYR A 326 24.81 -14.38 20.24
CA TYR A 326 23.50 -14.06 19.68
C TYR A 326 23.58 -13.40 18.31
N ARG A 327 22.46 -13.41 17.61
CA ARG A 327 22.17 -12.60 16.41
C ARG A 327 20.79 -11.98 16.57
N VAL A 328 20.49 -10.98 15.75
CA VAL A 328 19.15 -10.42 15.61
C VAL A 328 18.54 -10.90 14.30
N LEU A 329 17.32 -11.44 14.40
CA LEU A 329 16.48 -11.82 13.28
C LEU A 329 15.41 -10.75 13.08
N LEU A 330 15.48 -10.06 11.95
CA LEU A 330 14.43 -9.16 11.48
C LEU A 330 13.53 -9.93 10.51
N ARG A 331 12.21 -9.86 10.72
CA ARG A 331 11.21 -10.34 9.75
C ARG A 331 10.23 -9.22 9.46
N VAL A 332 9.98 -8.97 8.19
CA VAL A 332 9.07 -7.91 7.74
C VAL A 332 8.07 -8.52 6.77
N LEU A 333 6.78 -8.33 7.04
CA LEU A 333 5.72 -8.83 6.19
C LEU A 333 5.74 -8.09 4.85
N LYS A 334 5.77 -8.84 3.75
CA LYS A 334 5.68 -8.32 2.39
C LYS A 334 4.34 -7.63 2.17
N LEU A 335 4.28 -6.70 1.23
CA LEU A 335 3.01 -6.08 0.85
C LEU A 335 1.99 -7.14 0.42
N ARG A 336 0.78 -7.06 0.98
CA ARG A 336 -0.31 -8.03 0.80
C ARG A 336 -0.03 -9.44 1.37
N GLY A 337 1.06 -9.60 2.11
CA GLY A 337 1.41 -10.86 2.76
C GLY A 337 0.40 -11.27 3.84
N ASN A 338 0.25 -12.57 4.04
CA ASN A 338 -0.46 -13.17 5.14
C ASN A 338 0.48 -13.32 6.34
N PRO A 339 0.22 -12.68 7.50
CA PRO A 339 1.07 -12.79 8.68
C PRO A 339 1.17 -14.23 9.22
N ASN A 340 0.25 -15.11 8.82
CA ASN A 340 0.28 -16.53 9.17
C ASN A 340 1.07 -17.39 8.17
N ASP A 341 1.57 -16.85 7.06
CA ASP A 341 2.42 -17.60 6.12
C ASP A 341 3.87 -17.11 6.22
N PRO A 342 4.81 -17.95 6.68
CA PRO A 342 6.21 -17.57 6.73
C PRO A 342 6.74 -17.07 5.38
N LYS A 343 6.29 -17.62 4.24
CA LYS A 343 6.79 -17.23 2.90
C LYS A 343 6.51 -15.78 2.55
N ASP A 344 5.55 -15.18 3.23
CA ASP A 344 5.14 -13.80 3.05
C ASP A 344 5.99 -12.82 3.85
N PHE A 345 7.00 -13.28 4.57
CA PHE A 345 8.00 -12.42 5.21
C PHE A 345 9.27 -12.33 4.36
N GLU A 346 9.84 -11.12 4.27
CA GLU A 346 11.26 -10.95 4.04
C GLU A 346 11.99 -11.05 5.37
N SER A 347 13.20 -11.62 5.39
CA SER A 347 13.95 -11.81 6.62
C SER A 347 15.41 -11.42 6.46
N PHE A 348 16.00 -10.95 7.55
CA PHE A 348 17.41 -10.59 7.65
C PHE A 348 17.97 -11.12 8.97
N LEU A 349 19.20 -11.61 8.95
CA LEU A 349 19.90 -12.10 10.12
C LEU A 349 21.20 -11.32 10.28
N SER A 350 21.38 -10.69 11.44
CA SER A 350 22.54 -9.83 11.72
C SER A 350 23.84 -10.61 11.87
N ASN A 351 24.94 -9.87 11.92
CA ASN A 351 26.21 -10.38 12.44
C ASN A 351 26.07 -10.84 13.89
N LYS A 352 26.96 -11.77 14.29
CA LYS A 352 27.04 -12.30 15.64
C LYS A 352 27.60 -11.25 16.61
N PHE A 353 27.04 -11.18 17.81
CA PHE A 353 27.62 -10.48 18.95
C PHE A 353 27.58 -11.36 20.20
N VAL A 354 28.39 -11.02 21.20
CA VAL A 354 28.53 -11.76 22.46
C VAL A 354 27.94 -10.93 23.57
N VAL A 355 27.14 -11.55 24.43
CA VAL A 355 26.73 -10.97 25.70
C VAL A 355 27.58 -11.59 26.80
N LYS A 356 28.24 -10.74 27.58
CA LYS A 356 29.02 -11.14 28.75
C LYS A 356 28.78 -10.13 29.87
N ARG A 357 27.96 -10.51 30.85
CA ARG A 357 27.53 -9.63 31.93
C ARG A 357 28.58 -9.49 33.05
N LYS A 358 29.70 -10.21 32.98
CA LYS A 358 30.79 -10.18 33.99
C LYS A 358 32.17 -10.00 33.40
#